data_AF-A0A358QVI6-F1
#
_entry.id   AF-A0A358QVI6-F1
#
_cell.length_a   1.000
_cell.length_b   1.000
_cell.length_c   1.000
_cell.angle_alpha   90.00
_cell.angle_beta   90.00
_cell.angle_gamma   90.00
#
_symmetry.space_group_name_H-M   'P 1'
#
loop_
_entity.id
_entity.type
_entity.pdbx_description
1 polymer ?
#
loop_
_entity_poly.entity_id
_entity_poly.type
_entity_poly.pdbx_seq_one_letter_code
_entity_poly.pdbx_strand_id
1 'polypeptide(L)'
;MTELLGWIGLLLMIGALLPFILRRLKLWEKGASFFARCHQWLAISAVLTLTLHGLLALTGRGHRRGYGASGQWDFLLRGDTLTGIISWLVLLAIVILALRAVKKRPFPRTHCWLAGLLAVMLIFHL
;
A
#
# COMPACT_ATOMS: atom_id res chain seq x y z
N MET A 1 3.20 -12.16 -14.21
CA MET A 1 3.87 -12.22 -12.89
C MET A 1 3.66 -10.95 -12.07
N THR A 2 3.82 -9.75 -12.66
CA THR A 2 3.56 -8.47 -11.98
C THR A 2 2.13 -8.35 -11.45
N GLU A 3 1.12 -8.76 -12.21
CA GLU A 3 -0.30 -8.72 -11.80
C GLU A 3 -0.57 -9.57 -10.54
N LEU A 4 -0.08 -10.82 -10.50
CA LEU A 4 -0.19 -11.69 -9.33
C LEU A 4 0.42 -11.02 -8.08
N LEU A 5 1.56 -10.37 -8.25
CA LEU A 5 2.24 -9.64 -7.17
C LEU A 5 1.41 -8.45 -6.67
N GLY A 6 0.73 -7.75 -7.59
CA GLY A 6 -0.23 -6.70 -7.25
C GLY A 6 -1.40 -7.22 -6.42
N TRP A 7 -2.01 -8.32 -6.84
CA TRP A 7 -3.11 -8.97 -6.11
C TRP A 7 -2.69 -9.47 -4.73
N ILE A 8 -1.50 -10.09 -4.59
CA ILE A 8 -0.97 -10.52 -3.29
C ILE A 8 -0.75 -9.30 -2.37
N GLY A 9 -0.15 -8.22 -2.89
CA GLY A 9 0.05 -6.99 -2.15
C GLY A 9 -1.27 -6.38 -1.65
N LEU A 10 -2.30 -6.36 -2.50
CA LEU A 10 -3.65 -5.89 -2.16
C LEU A 10 -4.26 -6.75 -1.05
N LEU A 11 -4.21 -8.08 -1.17
CA LEU A 11 -4.75 -9.01 -0.17
C LEU A 11 -4.08 -8.85 1.20
N LEU A 12 -2.75 -8.72 1.22
CA LEU A 12 -2.00 -8.46 2.45
C LEU A 12 -2.42 -7.14 3.10
N MET A 13 -2.66 -6.10 2.29
CA MET A 13 -3.09 -4.80 2.79
C MET A 13 -4.53 -4.83 3.32
N ILE A 14 -5.45 -5.51 2.62
CA ILE A 14 -6.81 -5.75 3.11
C ILE A 14 -6.77 -6.50 4.44
N GLY A 15 -5.97 -7.56 4.54
CA GLY A 15 -5.78 -8.31 5.79
C GLY A 15 -5.22 -7.45 6.93
N ALA A 16 -4.33 -6.50 6.61
CA ALA A 16 -3.82 -5.54 7.59
C ALA A 16 -4.88 -4.52 8.03
N LEU A 17 -5.78 -4.09 7.15
CA LEU A 17 -6.85 -3.11 7.45
C LEU A 17 -8.08 -3.74 8.12
N LEU A 18 -8.34 -5.02 7.86
CA LEU A 18 -9.46 -5.79 8.40
C LEU A 18 -9.63 -5.66 9.92
N PRO A 19 -8.57 -5.76 10.75
CA PRO A 19 -8.69 -5.55 12.19
C PRO A 19 -9.27 -4.20 12.59
N PHE A 20 -8.97 -3.17 11.82
CA PHE A 20 -9.43 -1.82 12.09
C PHE A 20 -10.90 -1.62 11.67
N ILE A 21 -11.27 -2.10 10.48
CA ILE A 21 -12.64 -1.99 9.95
C ILE A 21 -13.62 -2.72 10.87
N LEU A 22 -13.31 -3.97 11.23
CA LEU A 22 -14.19 -4.77 12.08
C LEU A 22 -14.33 -4.19 13.50
N ARG A 23 -13.28 -3.57 14.07
CA ARG A 23 -13.38 -2.82 15.33
C ARG A 23 -14.30 -1.61 15.23
N ARG A 24 -14.27 -0.88 14.11
CA ARG A 24 -15.13 0.29 13.88
C ARG A 24 -16.60 -0.08 13.69
N LEU A 25 -16.87 -1.19 13.01
CA LEU A 25 -18.23 -1.70 12.80
C LEU A 25 -18.82 -2.38 14.05
N LYS A 26 -18.08 -2.45 15.16
CA LYS A 26 -18.44 -3.21 16.38
C LYS A 26 -18.77 -4.69 16.13
N LEU A 27 -18.36 -5.23 14.98
CA LEU A 27 -18.48 -6.65 14.62
C LEU A 27 -17.36 -7.49 15.25
N TRP A 28 -16.46 -6.85 16.02
CA TRP A 28 -15.34 -7.51 16.67
C TRP A 28 -15.77 -8.16 17.99
N GLU A 29 -16.10 -9.45 17.96
CA GLU A 29 -16.22 -10.23 19.18
C GLU A 29 -14.86 -10.43 19.86
N LYS A 30 -14.86 -10.45 21.20
CA LYS A 30 -13.66 -10.56 22.05
C LYS A 30 -12.93 -11.88 21.81
N GLY A 31 -12.10 -11.92 20.79
CA GLY A 31 -11.12 -12.95 20.51
C GLY A 31 -9.95 -12.29 19.80
N ALA A 32 -8.73 -12.46 20.31
CA ALA A 32 -7.53 -11.86 19.75
C ALA A 32 -7.25 -12.47 18.37
N SER A 33 -7.88 -11.91 17.33
CA SER A 33 -7.76 -12.44 15.98
C SER A 33 -6.30 -12.38 15.54
N PHE A 34 -5.87 -13.46 14.91
CA PHE A 34 -4.54 -13.64 14.34
C PHE A 34 -4.08 -12.39 13.55
N PHE A 35 -4.99 -11.77 12.80
CA PHE A 35 -4.74 -10.55 12.03
C PHE A 35 -4.33 -9.35 12.88
N ALA A 36 -4.87 -9.16 14.08
CA ALA A 36 -4.47 -8.06 14.94
C ALA A 36 -3.06 -8.26 15.52
N ARG A 37 -2.67 -9.52 15.80
CA ARG A 37 -1.31 -9.86 16.26
C ARG A 37 -0.29 -9.79 15.13
N CYS A 38 -0.67 -10.22 13.95
CA CYS A 38 0.19 -10.23 12.76
C CYS A 38 0.10 -8.94 11.94
N HIS A 39 -0.67 -7.93 12.35
CA HIS A 39 -0.90 -6.70 11.58
C HIS A 39 0.39 -6.05 11.10
N GLN A 40 1.39 -5.93 11.99
CA GLN A 40 2.66 -5.31 11.64
C GLN A 40 3.43 -6.13 10.60
N TRP A 41 3.42 -7.46 10.71
CA TRP A 41 4.03 -8.35 9.74
C TRP A 41 3.31 -8.29 8.38
N LEU A 42 1.97 -8.32 8.39
CA LEU A 42 1.16 -8.17 7.18
C LEU A 42 1.40 -6.84 6.49
N ALA A 43 1.49 -5.74 7.26
CA ALA A 43 1.78 -4.41 6.72
C ALA A 43 3.19 -4.34 6.10
N ILE A 44 4.21 -4.91 6.77
CA ILE A 44 5.58 -4.97 6.22
C ILE A 44 5.60 -5.81 4.93
N SER A 45 4.98 -6.99 4.94
CA SER A 45 4.89 -7.83 3.75
C SER A 45 4.17 -7.11 2.62
N ALA A 46 3.04 -6.44 2.90
CA ALA A 46 2.32 -5.64 1.90
C ALA A 46 3.21 -4.55 1.30
N VAL A 47 3.97 -3.83 2.13
CA VAL A 47 4.91 -2.79 1.67
C VAL A 47 5.97 -3.36 0.75
N LEU A 48 6.60 -4.48 1.13
CA LEU A 48 7.63 -5.12 0.32
C LEU A 48 7.06 -5.61 -1.01
N THR A 49 5.92 -6.28 -0.98
CA THR A 49 5.27 -6.82 -2.19
C THR A 49 4.82 -5.72 -3.13
N LEU A 50 4.19 -4.64 -2.64
CA LEU A 50 3.74 -3.51 -3.46
C LEU A 50 4.91 -2.69 -4.01
N THR A 51 5.98 -2.52 -3.23
CA THR A 51 7.21 -1.86 -3.70
C THR A 51 7.87 -2.66 -4.81
N LEU A 52 7.98 -3.98 -4.64
CA LEU A 52 8.51 -4.87 -5.67
C LEU A 52 7.63 -4.87 -6.92
N HIS A 53 6.30 -4.86 -6.77
CA HIS A 53 5.36 -4.71 -7.87
C HIS A 53 5.61 -3.41 -8.66
N GLY A 54 5.74 -2.26 -7.97
CA GLY A 54 6.05 -0.99 -8.61
C GLY A 54 7.39 -0.99 -9.33
N LEU A 55 8.45 -1.52 -8.71
CA LEU A 55 9.78 -1.64 -9.34
C LEU A 55 9.74 -2.51 -10.60
N LEU A 56 9.06 -3.65 -10.56
CA LEU A 56 8.90 -4.53 -11.72
C LEU A 56 8.03 -3.91 -12.81
N ALA A 57 7.01 -3.13 -12.44
CA ALA A 57 6.17 -2.42 -13.40
C ALA A 57 6.95 -1.32 -14.14
N LEU A 58 7.80 -0.57 -13.43
CA LEU A 58 8.64 0.48 -14.00
C LEU A 58 9.74 -0.11 -14.91
N THR A 59 10.45 -1.13 -14.44
CA THR A 59 11.53 -1.78 -15.19
C THR A 59 11.01 -2.60 -16.38
N GLY A 60 9.93 -3.36 -16.19
CA GLY A 60 9.35 -4.22 -17.23
C GLY A 60 8.71 -3.45 -18.39
N ARG A 61 8.07 -2.30 -18.12
CA ARG A 61 7.52 -1.44 -19.19
C ARG A 61 8.55 -0.49 -19.80
N GLY A 62 9.49 0.03 -19.00
CA GLY A 62 10.56 0.90 -19.49
C GLY A 62 11.53 0.18 -20.43
N HIS A 63 11.86 -1.09 -20.15
CA HIS A 63 12.81 -1.84 -20.97
C HIS A 63 12.23 -2.35 -22.31
N ARG A 64 10.92 -2.66 -22.36
CA ARG A 64 10.27 -3.16 -23.59
C ARG A 64 10.07 -2.12 -24.68
N ARG A 65 10.24 -0.84 -24.36
CA ARG A 65 9.71 0.23 -25.21
C ARG A 65 10.74 1.24 -25.71
N GLY A 66 12.03 1.06 -25.38
CA GLY A 66 13.14 1.78 -26.01
C GLY A 66 12.99 3.31 -26.03
N TYR A 67 12.25 3.88 -25.08
CA TYR A 67 11.98 5.31 -25.09
C TYR A 67 13.22 6.07 -24.62
N GLY A 68 13.73 6.95 -25.49
CA GLY A 68 14.66 8.00 -25.09
C GLY A 68 14.04 8.92 -24.03
N ALA A 69 14.85 9.86 -23.49
CA ALA A 69 14.48 10.70 -22.34
C ALA A 69 13.11 11.39 -22.44
N SER A 70 12.60 11.70 -23.65
CA SER A 70 11.26 12.28 -23.86
C SER A 70 10.12 11.31 -23.57
N GLY A 71 10.19 10.06 -24.05
CA GLY A 71 9.14 9.06 -23.82
C GLY A 71 9.09 8.53 -22.38
N GLN A 72 10.15 8.76 -21.61
CA GLN A 72 10.17 8.47 -20.17
C GLN A 72 9.26 9.41 -19.38
N TRP A 73 9.18 10.69 -19.76
CA TRP A 73 8.27 11.65 -19.12
C TRP A 73 6.80 11.35 -19.43
N ASP A 74 6.48 11.01 -20.68
CA ASP A 74 5.11 10.60 -21.06
C ASP A 74 4.66 9.32 -20.34
N PHE A 75 5.59 8.39 -20.10
CA PHE A 75 5.30 7.19 -19.33
C PHE A 75 5.06 7.49 -17.84
N LEU A 76 5.83 8.40 -17.26
CA LEU A 76 5.66 8.83 -15.86
C LEU A 76 4.35 9.61 -15.67
N LEU A 77 3.96 10.43 -16.64
CA LEU A 77 2.74 11.23 -16.63
C LEU A 77 1.48 10.45 -17.04
N ARG A 78 1.60 9.17 -17.36
CA ARG A 78 0.46 8.29 -17.61
C ARG A 78 -0.34 8.11 -16.32
N GLY A 79 -1.67 8.22 -16.40
CA GLY A 79 -2.57 8.17 -15.24
C GLY A 79 -2.33 6.97 -14.32
N ASP A 80 -2.15 5.77 -14.89
CA ASP A 80 -1.89 4.55 -14.12
C ASP A 80 -0.55 4.63 -13.37
N THR A 81 0.50 5.15 -14.01
CA THR A 81 1.82 5.30 -13.39
C THR A 81 1.79 6.34 -12.27
N LEU A 82 1.12 7.48 -12.50
CA LEU A 82 0.94 8.55 -11.51
C LEU A 82 0.17 8.06 -10.29
N THR A 83 -0.96 7.38 -10.48
CA THR A 83 -1.77 6.84 -9.38
C THR A 83 -1.00 5.79 -8.58
N GLY A 84 -0.17 4.97 -9.23
CA GLY A 84 0.73 4.02 -8.57
C GLY A 84 1.81 4.72 -7.73
N ILE A 85 2.47 5.75 -8.28
CA ILE A 85 3.49 6.54 -7.56
C ILE A 85 2.87 7.23 -6.36
N ILE A 86 1.71 7.87 -6.51
CA ILE A 86 1.05 8.57 -5.41
C ILE A 86 0.63 7.57 -4.32
N SER A 87 0.06 6.42 -4.70
CA SER A 87 -0.28 5.35 -3.74
C SER A 87 0.94 4.87 -2.98
N TRP A 88 2.08 4.71 -3.65
CA TRP A 88 3.34 4.33 -3.02
C TRP A 88 3.86 5.40 -2.05
N LEU A 89 3.76 6.69 -2.40
CA LEU A 89 4.13 7.80 -1.50
C LEU A 89 3.24 7.84 -0.25
N VAL A 90 1.94 7.59 -0.39
CA VAL A 90 1.02 7.50 0.76
C VAL A 90 1.40 6.30 1.64
N LEU A 91 1.70 5.15 1.05
CA LEU A 91 2.17 3.97 1.77
C LEU A 91 3.47 4.27 2.54
N LEU A 92 4.43 4.95 1.92
CA LEU A 92 5.68 5.38 2.57
C LEU A 92 5.41 6.32 3.75
N ALA A 93 4.50 7.29 3.59
CA ALA A 93 4.11 8.20 4.67
C ALA A 93 3.49 7.46 5.86
N ILE A 94 2.66 6.44 5.61
CA ILE A 94 2.07 5.57 6.63
C ILE A 94 3.17 4.81 7.39
N VAL A 95 4.16 4.26 6.69
CA VAL A 95 5.30 3.55 7.30
C VAL A 95 6.14 4.49 8.17
N ILE A 96 6.47 5.69 7.68
CA ILE A 96 7.24 6.68 8.44
C ILE A 96 6.47 7.09 9.70
N LEU A 97 5.17 7.35 9.59
CA LEU A 97 4.32 7.65 10.74
C LEU A 97 4.27 6.47 11.72
N ALA A 98 4.18 5.24 11.23
CA ALA A 98 4.19 4.06 12.07
C ALA A 98 5.49 3.96 12.87
N LEU A 99 6.65 4.09 12.20
CA LEU A 99 7.97 4.06 12.84
C LEU A 99 8.13 5.18 13.88
N ARG A 100 7.65 6.39 13.58
CA ARG A 100 7.68 7.52 14.53
C ARG A 100 6.73 7.30 15.72
N ALA A 101 5.58 6.68 15.49
CA ALA A 101 4.56 6.43 16.50
C ALA A 101 4.85 5.20 17.38
N VAL A 102 5.78 4.32 17.01
CA VAL A 102 6.23 3.19 17.86
C VAL A 102 6.60 3.68 19.27
N LYS A 103 7.18 4.88 19.40
CA LYS A 103 7.55 5.47 20.70
C LYS A 103 6.48 6.35 21.35
N LYS A 104 5.37 6.67 20.65
CA LYS A 104 4.32 7.59 21.12
C LYS A 104 2.95 6.92 21.01
N ARG A 105 2.49 6.29 22.10
CA ARG A 105 1.07 5.92 22.25
C ARG A 105 0.31 7.11 22.85
N PRO A 106 -0.91 7.42 22.38
CA PRO A 106 -1.68 6.74 21.34
C PRO A 106 -1.22 7.08 19.91
N PHE A 107 -1.48 6.16 18.97
CA PHE A 107 -1.25 6.40 17.54
C PHE A 107 -2.08 7.60 17.06
N PRO A 108 -1.50 8.50 16.24
CA PRO A 108 -2.21 9.67 15.76
C PRO A 108 -3.32 9.28 14.78
N ARG A 109 -4.47 9.96 14.85
CA ARG A 109 -5.62 9.76 13.94
C ARG A 109 -5.23 9.88 12.47
N THR A 110 -4.18 10.64 12.16
CA THR A 110 -3.61 10.83 10.82
C THR A 110 -3.19 9.51 10.17
N HIS A 111 -2.66 8.55 10.94
CA HIS A 111 -2.29 7.24 10.40
C HIS A 111 -3.51 6.47 9.86
N CYS A 112 -4.64 6.52 10.57
CA CYS A 112 -5.88 5.87 10.13
C CYS A 112 -6.48 6.56 8.89
N TRP A 113 -6.47 7.89 8.85
CA TRP A 113 -6.94 8.65 7.69
C TRP A 113 -6.09 8.35 6.45
N LEU A 114 -4.76 8.29 6.59
CA LEU A 114 -3.87 7.93 5.49
C LEU A 114 -4.06 6.48 5.04
N ALA A 115 -4.28 5.55 5.97
CA ALA A 115 -4.57 4.16 5.63
C ALA A 115 -5.89 4.02 4.85
N GLY A 116 -6.92 4.79 5.22
CA GLY A 116 -8.18 4.87 4.47
C GLY A 116 -7.98 5.50 3.09
N LEU A 117 -7.22 6.58 3.00
CA LEU A 117 -6.86 7.22 1.73
C LEU A 117 -6.15 6.22 0.82
N LEU A 118 -5.16 5.48 1.33
CA LEU A 118 -4.43 4.46 0.57
C LEU A 118 -5.37 3.38 0.00
N ALA A 119 -6.33 2.91 0.80
CA ALA A 119 -7.32 1.94 0.33
C ALA A 119 -8.14 2.48 -0.85
N VAL A 120 -8.60 3.74 -0.77
CA VAL A 120 -9.33 4.40 -1.86
C VAL A 120 -8.44 4.54 -3.10
N MET A 121 -7.19 5.01 -2.94
CA MET A 121 -6.27 5.18 -4.07
C MET A 121 -5.98 3.86 -4.78
N LEU A 122 -5.86 2.76 -4.04
CA LEU A 122 -5.61 1.44 -4.64
C LEU A 122 -6.83 0.90 -5.39
N ILE A 123 -8.06 1.23 -4.97
CA ILE A 123 -9.26 0.90 -5.74
C ILE A 123 -9.26 1.64 -7.09
N PHE A 124 -8.81 2.90 -7.11
CA PHE A 124 -8.69 3.68 -8.35
C PHE A 124 -7.52 3.26 -9.24
N HIS A 125 -6.53 2.55 -8.70
CA HIS A 125 -5.33 2.14 -9.41
C HIS A 125 -5.43 0.72 -10.03
N LEU A 126 -6.33 -0.12 -9.50
CA LEU A 126 -6.69 -1.43 -10.06
C LEU A 126 -7.29 -1.30 -11.47
#